data_AF-A0A2V6Q209-F1
#
_entry.id   AF-A0A2V6Q209-F1
#
_cell.length_a   1.000
_cell.length_b   1.000
_cell.length_c   1.000
_cell.angle_alpha   90.00
_cell.angle_beta   90.00
_cell.angle_gamma   90.00
#
_symmetry.space_group_name_H-M   'P 1'
#
loop_
_entity.id
_entity.type
_entity.pdbx_description
1 polymer ?
#
loop_
_entity_poly.entity_id
_entity_poly.type
_entity_poly.pdbx_seq_one_letter_code
_entity_poly.pdbx_strand_id
1 'polypeptide(L)'
;MKIAPAPPDGIVLLIRSKLAAGTLPRVDAAKLWAGPGRGDACAGCDQPITRAEIEHEVDVPARGALRFHRNCLGIWQAQVARDGHEIRGGSAASPWTLLFDLEIARRAASDRAAHRELLAASAESCAMAAEGRARSGRVRARTRELLRAG
;
A
#
# COMPACT_ATOMS: atom_id res chain seq x y z
N MET A 1 -4.16 43.12 -18.94
CA MET A 1 -5.36 42.35 -18.53
C MET A 1 -4.91 41.14 -17.74
N LYS A 2 -5.25 41.04 -16.45
CA LYS A 2 -5.07 39.81 -15.67
C LYS A 2 -6.35 39.00 -15.85
N ILE A 3 -6.30 37.89 -16.57
CA ILE A 3 -7.43 36.95 -16.60
C ILE A 3 -7.53 36.39 -15.18
N ALA A 4 -8.64 36.67 -14.50
CA ALA A 4 -8.95 36.01 -13.25
C ALA A 4 -9.04 34.50 -13.51
N PRO A 5 -8.42 33.65 -12.67
CA PRO A 5 -8.55 32.21 -12.84
C PRO A 5 -10.04 31.85 -12.76
N ALA A 6 -10.49 30.98 -13.68
CA ALA A 6 -11.85 30.47 -13.66
C ALA A 6 -12.20 29.95 -12.26
N PRO A 7 -13.47 30.09 -11.81
CA PRO A 7 -13.91 29.55 -10.52
C PRO A 7 -13.51 28.08 -10.41
N PRO A 8 -13.14 27.58 -9.23
CA PRO A 8 -12.52 26.26 -9.05
C PRO A 8 -13.32 25.11 -9.69
N ASP A 9 -14.64 25.22 -9.72
CA ASP A 9 -15.54 24.24 -10.36
C ASP A 9 -15.38 24.19 -11.89
N GLY A 10 -15.09 25.32 -12.53
CA GLY A 10 -14.86 25.40 -13.98
C GLY A 10 -13.60 24.65 -14.42
N ILE A 11 -12.55 24.67 -13.60
CA ILE A 11 -11.31 23.94 -13.88
C ILE A 11 -11.53 22.42 -13.77
N VAL A 12 -12.32 21.97 -12.79
CA VAL A 12 -12.69 20.56 -12.64
C VAL A 12 -13.43 20.06 -13.88
N LEU A 13 -14.41 20.82 -14.36
CA LEU A 13 -15.16 20.46 -15.57
C LEU A 13 -14.26 20.43 -16.81
N LEU A 14 -13.37 21.41 -16.98
CA LEU A 14 -12.45 21.45 -18.10
C LEU A 14 -11.51 20.23 -18.12
N ILE A 15 -10.93 19.87 -16.97
CA ILE A 15 -10.05 18.71 -16.86
C ILE A 15 -10.83 17.42 -17.15
N ARG A 16 -12.06 17.28 -16.63
CA ARG A 16 -12.93 16.13 -16.95
C ARG A 16 -13.23 16.01 -18.44
N SER A 17 -13.56 17.11 -19.10
CA SER A 17 -13.80 17.15 -20.54
C SER A 17 -12.56 16.71 -21.33
N LYS A 18 -11.37 17.17 -20.94
CA LYS A 18 -10.10 16.78 -21.58
C LYS A 18 -9.75 15.30 -21.37
N LEU A 19 -10.05 14.77 -20.19
CA LEU A 19 -9.89 13.35 -19.90
C LEU A 19 -10.86 12.49 -20.72
N ALA A 20 -12.11 12.94 -20.87
CA ALA A 20 -13.10 12.26 -21.72
C ALA A 20 -12.73 12.33 -23.21
N ALA A 21 -12.15 13.44 -23.66
CA ALA A 21 -11.67 13.61 -25.03
C ALA A 21 -10.32 12.92 -25.31
N GLY A 22 -9.64 12.38 -24.29
CA GLY A 22 -8.32 11.75 -24.42
C GLY A 22 -7.17 12.73 -24.72
N THR A 23 -7.38 14.03 -24.58
CA THR A 23 -6.33 15.05 -24.72
C THR A 23 -5.47 15.10 -23.46
N LEU A 24 -6.06 14.84 -22.29
CA LEU A 24 -5.34 14.50 -21.07
C LEU A 24 -5.34 12.98 -20.85
N PRO A 25 -4.19 12.37 -20.56
CA PRO A 25 -4.10 10.95 -20.32
C PRO A 25 -4.64 10.58 -18.93
N ARG A 26 -5.10 9.33 -18.81
CA ARG A 26 -5.50 8.69 -17.56
C ARG A 26 -4.40 7.76 -17.08
N VAL A 27 -3.26 8.33 -16.72
CA VAL A 27 -2.11 7.56 -16.24
C VAL A 27 -1.63 8.09 -14.90
N ASP A 28 -1.08 7.20 -14.10
CA ASP A 28 -0.34 7.60 -12.91
C ASP A 28 0.95 8.32 -13.33
N ALA A 29 1.22 9.45 -12.66
CA ALA A 29 2.43 10.23 -12.90
C ALA A 29 3.66 9.41 -12.52
N ALA A 30 4.51 9.05 -13.49
CA ALA A 30 5.70 8.25 -13.26
C ALA A 30 6.82 9.05 -12.58
N LYS A 31 6.93 10.34 -12.91
CA LYS A 31 7.93 11.26 -12.33
C LYS A 31 7.42 12.69 -12.39
N LEU A 32 7.61 13.44 -11.30
CA LEU A 32 7.16 14.82 -11.13
C LEU A 32 8.37 15.71 -10.80
N TRP A 33 8.50 16.82 -11.52
CA TRP A 33 9.45 17.89 -11.21
C TRP A 33 8.69 19.20 -10.97
N ALA A 34 9.22 20.04 -10.10
CA ALA A 34 8.67 21.37 -9.84
C ALA A 34 9.74 22.42 -10.08
N GLY A 35 9.36 23.51 -10.75
CA GLY A 35 10.27 24.62 -11.05
C GLY A 35 9.52 25.90 -11.38
N PRO A 36 10.24 27.02 -11.63
CA PRO A 36 9.62 28.26 -12.07
C PRO A 36 8.95 28.08 -13.45
N GLY A 37 7.75 28.62 -13.61
CA GLY A 37 7.03 28.56 -14.88
C GLY A 37 7.79 29.21 -16.02
N ARG A 38 7.84 28.55 -17.17
CA ARG A 38 8.54 29.09 -18.36
C ARG A 38 7.65 29.93 -19.29
N GLY A 39 6.37 30.06 -18.98
CA GLY A 39 5.34 30.66 -19.84
C GLY A 39 4.56 29.63 -20.67
N ASP A 40 4.89 28.35 -20.53
CA ASP A 40 4.21 27.25 -21.22
C ASP A 40 2.76 27.10 -20.75
N ALA A 41 1.89 26.63 -21.64
CA ALA A 41 0.49 26.41 -21.32
C ALA A 41 0.30 25.25 -20.33
N CYS A 42 -0.51 25.48 -19.31
CA CYS A 42 -0.95 24.43 -18.40
C CYS A 42 -1.84 23.43 -19.13
N ALA A 43 -1.48 22.15 -19.14
CA ALA A 43 -2.25 21.09 -19.78
C ALA A 43 -3.67 20.94 -19.19
N GLY A 44 -3.90 21.39 -17.96
CA GLY A 44 -5.21 21.42 -17.31
C GLY A 44 -6.10 22.55 -17.81
N CYS A 45 -5.67 23.80 -17.63
CA CYS A 45 -6.51 25.00 -17.85
C CYS A 45 -6.17 25.82 -19.11
N ASP A 46 -5.16 25.41 -19.88
CA ASP A 46 -4.63 26.09 -21.08
C ASP A 46 -4.07 27.50 -20.85
N GLN A 47 -4.07 27.99 -19.60
CA GLN A 47 -3.45 29.27 -19.26
C GLN A 47 -1.93 29.13 -19.13
N PRO A 48 -1.16 30.16 -19.52
CA PRO A 48 0.29 30.14 -19.39
C PRO A 48 0.71 30.12 -17.92
N ILE A 49 1.68 29.26 -17.59
CA ILE A 49 2.29 29.20 -16.26
C ILE A 49 3.43 30.22 -16.23
N THR A 50 3.23 31.32 -15.53
CA THR A 50 4.16 32.44 -15.51
C THR A 50 5.40 32.13 -14.66
N ARG A 51 6.49 32.90 -14.83
CA ARG A 51 7.71 32.79 -14.01
C ARG A 51 7.48 33.05 -12.51
N ALA A 52 6.38 33.70 -12.16
CA ALA A 52 5.98 33.92 -10.76
C ALA A 52 5.27 32.71 -10.14
N GLU A 53 4.89 31.73 -10.97
CA GLU A 53 4.19 30.52 -10.56
C GLU A 53 5.13 29.31 -10.62
N ILE A 54 4.78 28.26 -9.87
CA ILE A 54 5.51 26.98 -9.91
C ILE A 54 4.83 26.08 -10.93
N GLU A 55 5.55 25.79 -12.02
CA GLU A 55 5.16 24.71 -12.94
C GLU A 55 5.49 23.36 -12.33
N HIS A 56 4.59 22.43 -12.59
CA HIS A 56 4.74 21.03 -12.24
C HIS A 56 4.80 20.23 -13.53
N GLU A 57 5.96 19.66 -13.81
CA GLU A 57 6.25 18.87 -15.01
C GLU A 57 6.10 17.38 -14.67
N VAL A 58 5.21 16.70 -15.38
CA VAL A 58 4.90 15.28 -15.21
C VAL A 58 5.34 14.54 -16.46
N ASP A 59 6.23 13.57 -16.31
CA ASP A 59 6.55 12.68 -17.43
C ASP A 59 5.40 11.70 -17.68
N VAL A 60 4.89 11.68 -18.90
CA VAL A 60 3.89 10.71 -19.35
C VAL A 60 4.52 9.78 -20.37
N PRO A 61 4.57 8.46 -20.10
CA PRO A 61 5.07 7.49 -21.06
C PRO A 61 4.42 7.67 -22.45
N ALA A 62 5.25 7.73 -23.50
CA ALA A 62 4.85 7.90 -24.91
C ALA A 62 4.20 9.25 -25.30
N ARG A 63 3.94 10.18 -24.38
CA ARG A 63 3.45 11.55 -24.68
C ARG A 63 4.44 12.66 -24.34
N GLY A 64 5.47 12.34 -23.55
CA GLY A 64 6.43 13.32 -23.05
C GLY A 64 5.88 14.10 -21.86
N ALA A 65 6.52 15.22 -21.56
CA ALA A 65 6.28 15.95 -20.33
C ALA A 65 5.08 16.90 -20.41
N LEU A 66 4.10 16.72 -19.52
CA LEU A 66 2.96 17.61 -19.32
C LEU A 66 3.26 18.64 -18.23
N ARG A 67 2.83 19.89 -18.43
CA ARG A 67 3.05 20.98 -17.46
C ARG A 67 1.74 21.41 -16.83
N PHE A 68 1.74 21.63 -15.53
CA PHE A 68 0.55 22.04 -14.78
C PHE A 68 0.86 23.13 -13.76
N HIS A 69 -0.14 23.98 -13.50
CA HIS A 69 -0.22 24.68 -12.22
C HIS A 69 -0.41 23.68 -11.09
N ARG A 70 0.06 24.01 -9.88
CA ARG A 70 -0.12 23.18 -8.68
C ARG A 70 -1.57 22.71 -8.47
N ASN A 71 -2.53 23.61 -8.61
CA ASN A 71 -3.95 23.28 -8.42
C ASN A 71 -4.50 22.38 -9.54
N CYS A 72 -4.12 22.64 -10.78
CA CYS A 72 -4.55 21.84 -11.94
C CYS A 72 -4.01 20.41 -11.86
N LEU A 73 -2.76 20.25 -11.40
CA LEU A 73 -2.16 18.93 -11.16
C LEU A 73 -2.99 18.12 -10.16
N GLY A 74 -3.31 18.72 -9.00
CA GLY A 74 -4.08 18.03 -7.95
C GLY A 74 -5.47 17.61 -8.42
N ILE A 75 -6.15 18.45 -9.21
CA ILE A 75 -7.46 18.10 -9.78
C ILE A 75 -7.32 16.94 -10.78
N TRP A 76 -6.33 16.99 -11.68
CA TRP A 76 -6.10 15.91 -12.65
C TRP A 76 -5.81 14.58 -11.94
N GLN A 77 -4.90 14.56 -10.97
CA GLN A 77 -4.61 13.36 -10.16
C GLN A 77 -5.85 12.82 -9.46
N ALA A 78 -6.68 13.71 -8.88
CA ALA A 78 -7.93 13.32 -8.25
C ALA A 78 -8.95 12.72 -9.25
N GLN A 79 -9.04 13.23 -10.48
CA GLN A 79 -9.91 12.64 -11.51
C GLN A 79 -9.37 11.28 -12.02
N VAL A 80 -8.05 11.16 -12.23
CA VAL A 80 -7.44 9.89 -12.63
C VAL A 80 -7.63 8.82 -11.56
N ALA A 81 -7.43 9.16 -10.28
CA ALA A 81 -7.63 8.23 -9.17
C ALA A 81 -9.10 7.78 -9.02
N ARG A 82 -10.08 8.65 -9.34
CA ARG A 82 -11.51 8.28 -9.32
C ARG A 82 -11.86 7.26 -10.39
N ASP A 83 -11.28 7.39 -11.57
CA ASP A 83 -11.56 6.50 -12.70
C ASP A 83 -10.68 5.23 -12.68
N GLY A 84 -9.64 5.19 -11.83
CA GLY A 84 -8.85 3.99 -11.52
C GLY A 84 -9.46 3.08 -10.44
N HIS A 85 -10.63 3.43 -9.88
CA HIS A 85 -11.33 2.61 -8.88
C HIS A 85 -12.35 1.65 -9.52
N GLU A 86 -11.86 0.59 -10.18
CA GLU A 86 -12.59 -0.68 -10.26
C GLU A 86 -11.86 -1.77 -9.44
N ILE A 87 -11.40 -1.37 -8.25
CA ILE A 87 -10.66 -2.16 -7.24
C ILE A 87 -9.14 -2.23 -7.44
N ARG A 88 -8.41 -1.30 -6.80
CA ARG A 88 -7.34 -1.61 -5.82
C ARG A 88 -6.80 -0.33 -5.19
N GLY A 89 -7.02 -0.15 -3.89
CA GLY A 89 -6.12 0.64 -3.06
C GLY A 89 -4.82 -0.15 -2.85
N GLY A 90 -3.68 0.52 -3.05
CA GLY A 90 -2.35 -0.03 -2.83
C GLY A 90 -1.58 -0.25 -4.12
N SER A 91 -0.41 0.40 -4.22
CA SER A 91 0.63 0.26 -5.24
C SER A 91 0.49 -0.99 -6.13
N ALA A 92 0.02 -0.84 -7.37
CA ALA A 92 -0.07 -1.97 -8.28
C ALA A 92 1.20 -2.11 -9.14
N ALA A 93 1.81 -3.29 -9.02
CA ALA A 93 2.74 -3.95 -9.94
C ALA A 93 4.13 -3.33 -10.18
N SER A 94 4.82 -2.91 -9.12
CA SER A 94 6.28 -2.99 -9.15
C SER A 94 6.70 -4.45 -8.92
N PRO A 95 7.60 -5.03 -9.73
CA PRO A 95 8.20 -6.33 -9.46
C PRO A 95 8.76 -6.46 -8.04
N TRP A 96 9.21 -5.34 -7.45
CA TRP A 96 9.74 -5.30 -6.10
C TRP A 96 8.67 -5.52 -5.02
N THR A 97 7.45 -4.99 -5.19
CA THR A 97 6.36 -5.21 -4.22
C THR A 97 5.95 -6.67 -4.17
N LEU A 98 5.86 -7.34 -5.33
CA LEU A 98 5.56 -8.77 -5.39
C LEU A 98 6.65 -9.62 -4.73
N LEU A 99 7.92 -9.26 -4.92
CA LEU A 99 9.04 -9.97 -4.29
C LEU A 99 9.04 -9.79 -2.76
N PHE A 100 8.83 -8.56 -2.27
CA PHE A 100 8.74 -8.30 -0.83
C PHE A 100 7.52 -8.98 -0.19
N ASP A 101 6.34 -8.93 -0.82
CA ASP A 101 5.13 -9.58 -0.31
C ASP A 101 5.28 -11.11 -0.25
N LEU A 102 5.91 -11.71 -1.28
CA LEU A 102 6.20 -13.15 -1.28
C LEU A 102 7.17 -13.53 -0.16
N GLU A 103 8.19 -12.72 0.09
CA GLU A 103 9.16 -13.01 1.14
C GLU A 103 8.55 -12.85 2.55
N ILE A 104 7.75 -11.80 2.77
CA ILE A 104 6.98 -11.63 4.00
C ILE A 104 6.02 -12.81 4.19
N ALA A 105 5.33 -13.25 3.14
CA ALA A 105 4.43 -14.40 3.19
C ALA A 105 5.17 -15.72 3.50
N ARG A 106 6.33 -15.96 2.89
CA ARG A 106 7.20 -17.10 3.20
C ARG A 106 7.67 -17.07 4.65
N ARG A 107 8.17 -15.92 5.11
CA ARG A 107 8.63 -15.75 6.49
C ARG A 107 7.50 -16.03 7.49
N ALA A 108 6.33 -15.46 7.27
CA ALA A 108 5.16 -15.68 8.12
C ALA A 108 4.69 -17.15 8.10
N ALA A 109 4.81 -17.86 6.97
CA ALA A 109 4.51 -19.28 6.88
C ALA A 109 5.53 -20.12 7.68
N SER A 110 6.82 -19.81 7.58
CA SER A 110 7.88 -20.46 8.34
C SER A 110 7.72 -20.24 9.86
N ASP A 111 7.42 -19.00 10.28
CA ASP A 111 7.21 -18.70 11.71
C ASP A 111 6.00 -19.49 12.27
N ARG A 112 4.93 -19.65 11.49
CA ARG A 112 3.78 -20.51 11.88
C ARG A 112 4.13 -21.99 11.94
N ALA A 113 4.99 -22.49 11.05
CA ALA A 113 5.45 -23.87 11.08
C ALA A 113 6.30 -24.14 12.32
N ALA A 114 7.28 -23.28 12.59
CA ALA A 114 8.14 -23.36 13.78
C ALA A 114 7.31 -23.30 15.08
N HIS A 115 6.28 -22.43 15.14
CA HIS A 115 5.39 -22.36 16.29
C HIS A 115 4.60 -23.67 16.52
N ARG A 116 4.17 -24.35 15.45
CA ARG A 116 3.49 -25.64 15.56
C ARG A 116 4.41 -26.74 16.06
N GLU A 117 5.65 -26.77 15.58
CA GLU A 117 6.67 -27.73 16.05
C GLU A 117 6.95 -27.53 17.54
N LEU A 118 7.09 -26.28 17.99
CA LEU A 118 7.27 -25.96 19.41
C LEU A 118 6.08 -26.43 20.27
N LEU A 119 4.85 -26.21 19.79
CA LEU A 119 3.64 -26.68 20.50
C LEU A 119 3.59 -28.20 20.58
N ALA A 120 3.98 -28.92 19.52
CA ALA A 120 4.04 -30.38 19.52
C ALA A 120 5.07 -30.90 20.54
N ALA A 121 6.30 -30.39 20.52
CA ALA A 121 7.34 -30.76 21.48
C ALA A 121 6.95 -30.44 22.94
N SER A 122 6.23 -29.32 23.15
CA SER A 122 5.68 -28.95 24.46
C SER A 122 4.60 -29.94 24.92
N ALA A 123 3.72 -30.37 24.01
CA ALA A 123 2.69 -31.36 24.31
C ALA A 123 3.30 -32.72 24.69
N GLU A 124 4.34 -33.16 23.97
CA GLU A 124 5.10 -34.37 24.31
C GLU A 124 5.75 -34.28 25.70
N SER A 125 6.39 -33.14 26.00
CA SER A 125 6.97 -32.88 27.33
C SER A 125 5.92 -32.92 28.44
N CYS A 126 4.75 -32.33 28.19
CA CYS A 126 3.62 -32.35 29.12
C CYS A 126 3.09 -33.78 29.37
N ALA A 127 3.00 -34.60 28.31
CA ALA A 127 2.56 -35.98 28.41
C ALA A 127 3.54 -36.83 29.25
N MET A 128 4.84 -36.74 28.97
CA MET A 128 5.87 -37.42 29.76
C MET A 128 5.83 -37.02 31.23
N ALA A 129 5.65 -35.72 31.51
CA ALA A 129 5.53 -35.23 32.88
C ALA A 129 4.26 -35.75 33.58
N ALA A 130 3.13 -35.84 32.87
CA ALA A 130 1.87 -36.39 33.39
C ALA A 130 2.01 -37.88 33.74
N GLU A 131 2.66 -38.66 32.89
CA GLU A 131 2.94 -40.07 33.15
C GLU A 131 3.86 -40.25 34.36
N GLY A 132 4.92 -39.45 34.46
CA GLY A 132 5.83 -39.44 35.61
C GLY A 132 5.09 -39.14 36.92
N ARG A 133 4.20 -38.13 36.92
CA ARG A 133 3.34 -37.81 38.07
C ARG A 133 2.40 -38.95 38.42
N ALA A 134 1.76 -39.59 37.43
CA ALA A 134 0.85 -40.71 37.64
C ALA A 134 1.59 -41.94 38.22
N ARG A 135 2.78 -42.26 37.70
CA ARG A 135 3.64 -43.34 38.21
C ARG A 135 4.01 -43.09 39.67
N SER A 136 4.47 -41.88 39.97
CA SER A 136 4.83 -41.46 41.33
C SER A 136 3.63 -41.52 42.28
N GLY A 137 2.45 -41.13 41.80
CA GLY A 137 1.18 -41.25 42.53
C GLY A 137 0.85 -42.70 42.90
N ARG A 138 0.96 -43.63 41.95
CA ARG A 138 0.74 -45.07 42.20
C ARG A 138 1.73 -45.65 43.22
N VAL A 139 3.01 -45.30 43.13
CA VAL A 139 4.03 -45.73 44.10
C VAL A 139 3.67 -45.24 45.50
N ARG A 140 3.36 -43.95 45.66
CA ARG A 140 2.96 -43.39 46.96
C ARG A 140 1.71 -44.05 47.54
N ALA A 141 0.70 -44.31 46.71
CA ALA A 141 -0.53 -44.99 47.14
C ALA A 141 -0.23 -46.39 47.67
N ARG A 142 0.54 -47.19 46.92
CA ARG A 142 0.95 -48.54 47.33
C ARG A 142 1.78 -48.54 48.62
N THR A 143 2.74 -47.63 48.74
CA THR A 143 3.51 -47.48 49.99
C THR A 143 2.59 -47.16 51.17
N ARG A 144 1.59 -46.30 50.99
CA ARG A 144 0.62 -45.95 52.04
C ARG A 144 -0.26 -47.13 52.44
N GLU A 145 -0.67 -47.97 51.49
CA GLU A 145 -1.45 -49.19 51.76
C GLU A 145 -0.63 -50.21 52.57
N LEU A 146 0.62 -50.46 52.18
CA LEU A 146 1.52 -51.36 52.92
C LEU A 146 1.75 -50.89 54.36
N LEU A 147 1.93 -49.59 54.57
CA LEU A 147 2.08 -49.01 55.91
C LEU A 147 0.81 -49.07 56.78
N ARG A 148 -0.37 -49.26 56.19
CA ARG A 148 -1.65 -49.38 56.94
C ARG A 148 -2.00 -50.81 57.29
N ALA A 149 -1.41 -51.79 56.60
CA ALA A 149 -1.75 -53.21 56.72
C ALA A 149 -0.83 -53.99 57.68
N GLY A 150 0.23 -53.37 58.18
CA GLY A 150 1.11 -53.90 59.23
C GLY A 150 0.89 -53.15 60.53
#